data_AF-A0A4V1M2Z6-F1
#
_entry.id   AF-A0A4V1M2Z6-F1
#
_cell.length_a   1.000
_cell.length_b   1.000
_cell.length_c   1.000
_cell.angle_alpha   90.00
_cell.angle_beta   90.00
_cell.angle_gamma   90.00
#
_symmetry.space_group_name_H-M   'P 1'
#
loop_
_entity.id
_entity.type
_entity.pdbx_description
1 polymer ?
#
loop_
_entity_poly.entity_id
_entity_poly.type
_entity_poly.pdbx_seq_one_letter_code
_entity_poly.pdbx_strand_id
1 'polypeptide(L)'
;MFGWDGIVRLIDFGVCWDEREPDVGEEWKETDTNRCYSMGTGAYRAPELLFGDKTYDPQAVDIWAAGCTLAEFFTKFTTQTNPDNTQSPDSSGRRLSYFDATEGDMVLIGDIFNVLGTPNSYNWPDFDSLPDAKKLHFHPKQPKELITRLPDLESLTTHREILQLFEKMLRLDPHFRAPAWVLHDEMHEYEFEQEELKVILQPWYDQSIGILSKAAGKDIKR
;
A
#
# COMPACT_ATOMS: atom_id res chain seq x y z
N MET A 1 3.61 -4.01 13.41
CA MET A 1 4.73 -4.49 14.23
C MET A 1 5.06 -5.94 13.86
N PHE A 2 6.33 -6.27 13.67
CA PHE A 2 6.78 -7.64 13.41
C PHE A 2 7.29 -8.26 14.71
N GLY A 3 6.66 -9.35 15.14
CA GLY A 3 7.10 -10.09 16.33
C GLY A 3 8.26 -11.03 16.04
N TRP A 4 9.03 -11.37 17.07
CA TRP A 4 10.08 -12.42 17.00
C TRP A 4 9.54 -13.81 16.68
N ASP A 5 8.22 -13.98 16.73
CA ASP A 5 7.48 -15.16 16.32
C ASP A 5 7.20 -15.22 14.81
N GLY A 6 7.58 -14.20 14.05
CA GLY A 6 7.27 -14.08 12.63
C GLY A 6 5.85 -13.61 12.35
N ILE A 7 5.08 -13.25 13.39
CA ILE A 7 3.69 -12.81 13.25
C ILE A 7 3.65 -11.29 13.11
N VAL A 8 3.05 -10.84 12.01
CA VAL A 8 2.73 -9.43 11.78
C VAL A 8 1.49 -9.07 12.59
N ARG A 9 1.55 -7.97 13.34
CA ARG A 9 0.43 -7.40 14.08
C ARG A 9 0.19 -5.97 13.62
N LEU A 10 -1.03 -5.64 13.21
CA LEU A 10 -1.43 -4.25 13.01
C LEU A 10 -1.39 -3.54 14.36
N ILE A 11 -0.88 -2.32 14.35
CA ILE A 11 -0.72 -1.47 15.53
C ILE A 11 -1.12 -0.04 15.16
N ASP A 12 -1.17 0.82 16.17
CA ASP A 12 -1.39 2.26 16.00
C ASP A 12 -2.78 2.61 15.42
N PHE A 13 -3.82 2.25 16.17
CA PHE A 13 -5.22 2.58 15.88
C PHE A 13 -5.59 4.00 16.37
N GLY A 14 -4.61 4.89 16.53
CA GLY A 14 -4.80 6.23 17.12
C GLY A 14 -5.67 7.18 16.30
N VAL A 15 -5.99 6.79 15.07
CA VAL A 15 -6.85 7.54 14.14
C VAL A 15 -8.07 6.74 13.69
N CYS A 16 -8.33 5.59 14.31
CA CYS A 16 -9.50 4.79 13.98
C CYS A 16 -10.76 5.44 14.54
N TRP A 17 -11.80 5.42 13.72
CA TRP A 17 -13.11 5.94 14.08
C TRP A 17 -14.11 4.79 14.22
N ASP A 18 -14.97 4.88 15.23
CA ASP A 18 -16.05 3.92 15.48
C ASP A 18 -17.37 4.69 15.61
N GLU A 19 -18.32 4.41 14.72
CA GLU A 19 -19.67 4.99 14.75
C GLU A 19 -20.40 4.79 16.10
N ARG A 20 -20.03 3.73 16.85
CA ARG A 20 -20.63 3.37 18.14
C ARG A 20 -20.08 4.20 19.29
N GLU A 21 -18.97 4.90 19.07
CA GLU A 21 -18.34 5.81 20.03
C GLU A 21 -18.45 7.25 19.51
N PRO A 22 -19.64 7.89 19.64
CA PRO A 22 -19.84 9.22 19.07
C PRO A 22 -18.89 10.24 19.70
N ASP A 23 -18.37 11.17 18.90
CA ASP A 23 -17.47 12.24 19.33
C ASP A 23 -18.18 13.24 20.27
N VAL A 24 -18.33 12.87 21.55
CA VAL A 24 -19.05 13.69 22.55
C VAL A 24 -18.18 14.88 22.93
N GLY A 25 -18.58 16.07 22.46
CA GLY A 25 -17.94 17.34 22.84
C GLY A 25 -16.85 17.80 21.89
N GLU A 26 -16.64 17.13 20.76
CA GLU A 26 -15.73 17.59 19.72
C GLU A 26 -16.39 18.58 18.76
N GLU A 27 -15.63 19.57 18.30
CA GLU A 27 -16.07 20.60 17.35
C GLU A 27 -16.31 20.01 15.94
N TRP A 28 -15.65 18.90 15.61
CA TRP A 28 -15.66 18.27 14.29
C TRP A 28 -16.16 16.83 14.36
N LYS A 29 -17.46 16.67 14.66
CA LYS A 29 -18.09 15.35 14.75
C LYS A 29 -18.04 14.61 13.41
N GLU A 30 -17.42 13.43 13.39
CA GLU A 30 -17.39 12.56 12.23
C GLU A 30 -18.71 11.79 12.07
N THR A 31 -19.11 11.57 10.83
CA THR A 31 -20.31 10.81 10.46
C THR A 31 -20.08 10.07 9.15
N ASP A 32 -20.95 9.13 8.79
CA ASP A 32 -20.84 8.43 7.51
C ASP A 32 -20.88 9.32 6.27
N THR A 33 -21.42 10.53 6.41
CA THR A 33 -21.49 11.52 5.33
C THR A 33 -20.44 12.63 5.44
N ASN A 34 -19.65 12.63 6.51
CA ASN A 34 -18.67 13.67 6.83
C ASN A 34 -17.52 13.07 7.64
N ARG A 35 -16.77 12.15 7.01
CA ARG A 35 -15.54 11.58 7.57
C ARG A 35 -14.34 12.50 7.32
N CYS A 36 -13.31 12.37 8.15
CA CYS A 36 -12.04 13.00 7.87
C CYS A 36 -11.40 12.35 6.63
N TYR A 37 -11.20 13.12 5.57
CA TYR A 37 -10.56 12.67 4.32
C TYR A 37 -9.07 13.04 4.26
N SER A 38 -8.61 13.88 5.19
CA SER A 38 -7.20 14.30 5.35
C SER A 38 -6.37 13.25 6.09
N MET A 39 -6.68 11.98 5.83
CA MET A 39 -6.12 10.81 6.50
C MET A 39 -5.13 10.10 5.58
N GLY A 40 -4.27 9.26 6.17
CA GLY A 40 -3.25 8.49 5.46
C GLY A 40 -1.93 9.26 5.32
N THR A 41 -0.83 8.51 5.38
CA THR A 41 0.52 9.08 5.27
C THR A 41 0.99 9.05 3.82
N GLY A 42 1.13 10.23 3.18
CA GLY A 42 1.81 10.40 1.89
C GLY A 42 1.45 9.32 0.86
N ALA A 43 2.44 8.51 0.48
CA ALA A 43 2.36 7.51 -0.59
C ALA A 43 1.32 6.39 -0.39
N TYR A 44 0.76 6.22 0.82
CA TYR A 44 -0.25 5.21 1.11
C TYR A 44 -1.68 5.75 1.03
N ARG A 45 -1.86 7.04 0.72
CA ARG A 45 -3.17 7.69 0.67
C ARG A 45 -3.93 7.29 -0.60
N ALA A 46 -5.18 6.90 -0.42
CA ALA A 46 -6.05 6.44 -1.51
C ALA A 46 -6.48 7.60 -2.43
N PRO A 47 -6.67 7.37 -3.75
CA PRO A 47 -7.02 8.40 -4.71
C PRO A 47 -8.24 9.23 -4.32
N GLU A 48 -9.31 8.61 -3.85
CA GLU A 48 -10.57 9.26 -3.45
C GLU A 48 -10.38 10.30 -2.33
N LEU A 49 -9.45 10.04 -1.41
CA LEU A 49 -9.10 10.96 -0.33
C LEU A 49 -8.37 12.20 -0.85
N LEU A 50 -7.59 12.07 -1.93
CA LEU A 50 -6.87 13.17 -2.58
C LEU A 50 -7.82 14.14 -3.30
N PHE A 51 -9.05 13.71 -3.59
CA PHE A 51 -10.11 14.50 -4.21
C PHE A 51 -11.24 14.88 -3.24
N GLY A 52 -11.01 14.74 -1.94
CA GLY A 52 -11.88 15.28 -0.91
C GLY A 52 -13.11 14.45 -0.60
N ASP A 53 -13.16 13.17 -0.98
CA ASP A 53 -14.30 12.31 -0.65
C ASP A 53 -14.46 12.18 0.86
N LYS A 54 -15.60 12.63 1.39
CA LYS A 54 -15.96 12.53 2.81
C LYS A 54 -16.88 11.35 3.11
N THR A 55 -17.30 10.65 2.06
CA THR A 55 -18.22 9.50 2.10
C THR A 55 -17.53 8.20 1.74
N TYR A 56 -16.19 8.24 1.65
CA TYR A 56 -15.34 7.12 1.23
C TYR A 56 -15.68 5.84 1.98
N ASP A 57 -15.49 4.71 1.30
CA ASP A 57 -15.51 3.38 1.89
C ASP A 57 -14.22 3.15 2.71
N PRO A 58 -14.29 3.04 4.05
CA PRO A 58 -13.10 2.84 4.88
C PRO A 58 -12.33 1.56 4.51
N GLN A 59 -13.05 0.48 4.15
CA GLN A 59 -12.40 -0.77 3.79
C GLN A 59 -11.61 -0.62 2.49
N ALA A 60 -12.17 0.07 1.49
CA ALA A 60 -11.49 0.27 0.21
C ALA A 60 -10.21 1.12 0.36
N VAL A 61 -10.22 2.11 1.26
CA VAL A 61 -9.04 2.92 1.62
C VAL A 61 -7.97 2.04 2.29
N ASP A 62 -8.36 1.19 3.24
CA ASP A 62 -7.44 0.26 3.91
C ASP A 62 -6.82 -0.74 2.93
N ILE A 63 -7.61 -1.26 1.98
CA ILE A 63 -7.12 -2.15 0.92
C ILE A 63 -6.10 -1.44 0.02
N TRP A 64 -6.33 -0.18 -0.32
CA TRP A 64 -5.34 0.59 -1.09
C TRP A 64 -4.03 0.74 -0.32
N ALA A 65 -4.10 1.17 0.94
CA ALA A 65 -2.92 1.36 1.79
C ALA A 65 -2.13 0.05 1.96
N ALA A 66 -2.84 -1.06 2.22
CA ALA A 66 -2.25 -2.39 2.29
C ALA A 66 -1.59 -2.79 0.96
N GLY A 67 -2.22 -2.51 -0.18
CA GLY A 67 -1.66 -2.77 -1.51
C GLY A 67 -0.36 -2.00 -1.74
N CYS A 68 -0.32 -0.72 -1.37
CA CYS A 68 0.89 0.10 -1.43
C CYS A 68 2.01 -0.44 -0.52
N THR A 69 1.67 -0.84 0.72
CA THR A 69 2.63 -1.43 1.66
C THR A 69 3.19 -2.75 1.17
N LEU A 70 2.35 -3.64 0.63
CA LEU A 70 2.80 -4.93 0.11
C LEU A 70 3.63 -4.77 -1.17
N ALA A 71 3.23 -3.88 -2.08
CA ALA A 71 3.99 -3.58 -3.29
C ALA A 71 5.38 -3.01 -2.96
N GLU A 72 5.51 -2.20 -1.91
CA GLU A 72 6.79 -1.67 -1.44
C GLU A 72 7.80 -2.75 -1.08
N PHE A 73 7.38 -3.97 -0.74
CA PHE A 73 8.34 -5.06 -0.46
C PHE A 73 9.14 -5.48 -1.69
N PHE A 74 8.66 -5.13 -2.89
CA PHE A 74 9.27 -5.52 -4.16
C PHE A 74 9.79 -4.33 -4.96
N THR A 75 9.69 -3.12 -4.42
CA THR A 75 10.28 -1.93 -5.05
C THR A 75 11.79 -1.91 -4.84
N LYS A 76 12.46 -1.13 -5.69
CA LYS A 76 13.91 -0.95 -5.65
C LYS A 76 14.38 -0.58 -4.24
N PHE A 77 15.31 -1.35 -3.72
CA PHE A 77 16.07 -1.01 -2.53
C PHE A 77 17.16 0.02 -2.87
N THR A 78 17.22 1.12 -2.13
CA THR A 78 18.24 2.16 -2.28
C THR A 78 19.06 2.28 -1.02
N THR A 79 20.38 2.23 -1.16
CA THR A 79 21.32 2.58 -0.09
C THR A 79 21.42 4.09 0.00
N GLN A 80 21.28 4.68 1.18
CA GLN A 80 21.63 6.09 1.36
C GLN A 80 23.14 6.24 1.15
N THR A 81 23.54 6.92 0.09
CA THR A 81 24.92 7.37 -0.09
C THR A 81 25.00 8.82 0.39
N ASN A 82 25.83 9.11 1.40
CA ASN A 82 26.09 10.49 1.75
C ASN A 82 26.68 11.24 0.54
N PRO A 83 26.38 12.55 0.38
CA PRO A 83 26.89 13.36 -0.72
C PRO A 83 28.43 13.48 -0.76
N ASP A 84 29.12 13.08 0.30
CA ASP A 84 30.58 13.01 0.38
C ASP A 84 31.17 11.62 0.04
N ASN A 85 30.36 10.67 -0.44
CA ASN A 85 30.72 9.28 -0.69
C ASN A 85 31.33 8.55 0.54
N THR A 86 31.16 9.09 1.75
CA THR A 86 31.54 8.38 2.97
C THR A 86 30.42 7.41 3.36
N GLN A 87 30.74 6.12 3.40
CA GLN A 87 29.86 5.11 3.96
C GLN A 87 29.81 5.35 5.47
N SER A 88 28.72 5.91 5.97
CA SER A 88 28.47 5.94 7.40
C SER A 88 28.04 4.54 7.86
N PRO A 89 28.46 4.05 9.03
CA PRO A 89 28.11 2.71 9.50
C PRO A 89 26.59 2.52 9.74
N ASP A 90 25.82 3.60 9.70
CA ASP A 90 24.35 3.66 9.75
C ASP A 90 23.70 3.82 8.36
N SER A 91 24.41 3.46 7.27
CA SER A 91 23.92 3.38 5.88
C SER A 91 22.77 2.38 5.72
N SER A 92 21.67 2.62 6.44
CA SER A 92 20.42 1.89 6.30
C SER A 92 19.84 2.30 4.97
N GLY A 93 19.89 1.37 4.01
CA GLY A 93 19.09 1.54 2.82
C GLY A 93 17.61 1.44 3.17
N ARG A 94 16.77 1.86 2.23
CA ARG A 94 15.32 1.77 2.34
C ARG A 94 14.73 1.30 1.02
N ARG A 95 13.54 0.71 1.07
CA ARG A 95 12.72 0.56 -0.13
C ARG A 95 12.05 1.90 -0.45
N LEU A 96 11.80 2.12 -1.73
CA LEU A 96 11.05 3.27 -2.22
C LEU A 96 9.56 2.94 -2.12
N SER A 97 8.74 3.90 -1.69
CA SER A 97 7.28 3.72 -1.75
C SER A 97 6.84 3.49 -3.20
N TYR A 98 5.78 2.70 -3.40
CA TYR A 98 5.32 2.33 -4.74
C TYR A 98 4.86 3.55 -5.58
N PHE A 99 4.12 4.44 -4.93
CA PHE A 99 3.78 5.76 -5.47
C PHE A 99 4.64 6.84 -4.84
N ASP A 100 5.05 7.82 -5.64
CA ASP A 100 5.84 8.96 -5.19
C ASP A 100 4.95 10.04 -4.58
N ALA A 101 5.22 10.41 -3.33
CA ALA A 101 4.55 11.51 -2.61
C ALA A 101 5.55 12.52 -2.03
N THR A 102 6.78 12.57 -2.55
CA THR A 102 7.88 13.35 -1.97
C THR A 102 7.61 14.85 -1.89
N GLU A 103 6.80 15.41 -2.79
CA GLU A 103 6.40 16.83 -2.77
C GLU A 103 4.88 17.01 -2.55
N GLY A 104 4.27 16.10 -1.80
CA GLY A 104 2.87 16.20 -1.36
C GLY A 104 1.84 15.66 -2.36
N ASP A 105 0.56 15.97 -2.09
CA ASP A 105 -0.59 15.35 -2.76
C ASP A 105 -0.59 15.54 -4.29
N MET A 106 -0.10 16.67 -4.79
CA MET A 106 -0.06 16.93 -6.24
C MET A 106 0.90 16.00 -6.98
N VAL A 107 2.07 15.70 -6.38
CA VAL A 107 3.01 14.73 -6.93
C VAL A 107 2.41 13.33 -6.84
N LEU A 108 1.78 12.99 -5.72
CA LEU A 108 1.10 11.71 -5.54
C LEU A 108 0.00 11.47 -6.58
N ILE A 109 -0.89 12.44 -6.80
CA ILE A 109 -1.93 12.36 -7.85
C ILE A 109 -1.28 12.15 -9.22
N GLY A 110 -0.26 12.96 -9.53
CA GLY A 110 0.45 12.90 -10.80
C GLY A 110 1.10 11.53 -11.05
N ASP A 111 1.65 10.93 -10.00
CA ASP A 111 2.33 9.65 -10.04
C ASP A 111 1.36 8.46 -10.08
N ILE A 112 0.28 8.49 -9.30
CA ILE A 112 -0.82 7.51 -9.40
C ILE A 112 -1.34 7.45 -10.84
N PHE A 113 -1.63 8.60 -11.46
CA PHE A 113 -2.11 8.64 -12.85
C PHE A 113 -1.02 8.30 -13.88
N ASN A 114 0.26 8.43 -13.53
CA ASN A 114 1.37 7.95 -14.38
C ASN A 114 1.45 6.42 -14.44
N VAL A 115 0.95 5.72 -13.42
CA VAL A 115 0.99 4.26 -13.32
C VAL A 115 -0.35 3.66 -13.72
N LEU A 116 -1.45 4.13 -13.14
CA LEU A 116 -2.79 3.54 -13.33
C LEU A 116 -3.58 4.17 -14.49
N GLY A 117 -2.99 5.18 -15.15
CA GLY A 117 -3.68 6.00 -16.15
C GLY A 117 -4.59 7.05 -15.51
N THR A 118 -5.11 7.97 -16.33
CA THR A 118 -6.05 8.98 -15.86
C THR A 118 -7.46 8.41 -15.70
N PRO A 119 -8.27 8.92 -14.74
CA PRO A 119 -9.68 8.58 -14.61
C PRO A 119 -10.45 8.79 -15.93
N ASN A 120 -11.34 7.86 -16.23
CA ASN A 120 -12.23 7.87 -17.39
C ASN A 120 -13.46 6.99 -17.09
N SER A 121 -14.41 6.98 -18.03
CA SER A 121 -15.69 6.27 -17.91
C SER A 121 -15.58 4.74 -17.71
N TYR A 122 -14.39 4.16 -17.87
CA TYR A 122 -14.16 2.72 -17.72
C TYR A 122 -13.44 2.35 -16.42
N ASN A 123 -12.41 3.12 -16.03
CA ASN A 123 -11.58 2.80 -14.86
C ASN A 123 -12.02 3.50 -13.57
N TRP A 124 -12.81 4.58 -13.68
CA TRP A 124 -13.44 5.28 -12.55
C TRP A 124 -14.64 6.12 -13.04
N PRO A 125 -15.79 5.49 -13.28
CA PRO A 125 -16.96 6.13 -13.88
C PRO A 125 -17.46 7.37 -13.12
N ASP A 126 -17.42 7.32 -11.78
CA ASP A 126 -17.97 8.36 -10.91
C ASP A 126 -16.92 9.38 -10.43
N PHE A 127 -15.72 9.42 -11.03
CA PHE A 127 -14.65 10.34 -10.63
C PHE A 127 -15.09 11.81 -10.61
N ASP A 128 -15.86 12.25 -11.61
CA ASP A 128 -16.33 13.64 -11.74
C ASP A 128 -17.35 14.06 -10.66
N SER A 129 -17.83 13.11 -9.85
CA SER A 129 -18.70 13.37 -8.69
C SER A 129 -17.91 13.76 -7.43
N LEU A 130 -16.60 13.50 -7.40
CA LEU A 130 -15.76 13.82 -6.25
C LEU A 130 -15.65 15.34 -6.06
N PRO A 131 -15.60 15.84 -4.81
CA PRO A 131 -15.63 17.27 -4.52
C PRO A 131 -14.60 18.11 -5.29
N ASP A 132 -13.39 17.57 -5.45
CA ASP A 132 -12.25 18.31 -6.01
C ASP A 132 -11.84 17.84 -7.42
N ALA A 133 -12.49 16.82 -7.99
CA ALA A 133 -12.11 16.25 -9.29
C ALA A 133 -12.08 17.29 -10.43
N LYS A 134 -13.05 18.21 -10.44
CA LYS A 134 -13.18 19.25 -11.47
C LYS A 134 -12.28 20.47 -11.25
N LYS A 135 -11.55 20.54 -10.13
CA LYS A 135 -10.63 21.65 -9.83
C LYS A 135 -9.30 21.51 -10.58
N LEU A 136 -8.98 20.31 -11.06
CA LEU A 136 -7.73 19.98 -11.72
C LEU A 136 -8.01 19.41 -13.11
N HIS A 137 -7.15 19.74 -14.07
CA HIS A 137 -7.19 19.19 -15.42
C HIS A 137 -5.95 18.34 -15.67
N PHE A 138 -6.17 17.08 -16.04
CA PHE A 138 -5.10 16.12 -16.30
C PHE A 138 -5.02 15.80 -17.78
N HIS A 139 -3.79 15.73 -18.31
CA HIS A 139 -3.56 15.19 -19.64
C HIS A 139 -3.83 13.67 -19.62
N PRO A 140 -4.59 13.12 -20.58
CA PRO A 140 -4.88 11.69 -20.60
C PRO A 140 -3.62 10.83 -20.58
N LYS A 141 -3.58 9.84 -19.68
CA LYS A 141 -2.48 8.87 -19.56
C LYS A 141 -3.04 7.46 -19.64
N GLN A 142 -2.29 6.58 -20.31
CA GLN A 142 -2.59 5.16 -20.36
C GLN A 142 -2.01 4.45 -19.13
N PRO A 143 -2.67 3.39 -18.64
CA PRO A 143 -2.11 2.56 -17.58
C PRO A 143 -0.84 1.86 -18.04
N LYS A 144 0.05 1.60 -17.09
CA LYS A 144 1.27 0.80 -17.23
C LYS A 144 1.11 -0.48 -16.42
N GLU A 145 1.87 -1.50 -16.77
CA GLU A 145 1.93 -2.73 -15.98
C GLU A 145 2.59 -2.44 -14.62
N LEU A 146 1.96 -2.89 -13.53
CA LEU A 146 2.43 -2.61 -12.18
C LEU A 146 3.86 -3.14 -11.93
N ILE A 147 4.19 -4.26 -12.57
CA ILE A 147 5.48 -4.95 -12.45
C ILE A 147 6.67 -4.07 -12.88
N THR A 148 6.43 -3.06 -13.73
CA THR A 148 7.47 -2.12 -14.18
C THR A 148 8.15 -1.32 -13.05
N ARG A 149 7.54 -1.29 -11.86
CA ARG A 149 8.10 -0.67 -10.65
C ARG A 149 8.47 -1.68 -9.56
N LEU A 150 8.36 -2.98 -9.84
CA LEU A 150 8.54 -4.08 -8.89
C LEU A 150 9.68 -5.00 -9.36
N PRO A 151 10.92 -4.50 -9.50
CA PRO A 151 12.02 -5.28 -10.08
C PRO A 151 12.32 -6.56 -9.30
N ASP A 152 12.09 -6.56 -7.98
CA ASP A 152 12.36 -7.73 -7.15
C ASP A 152 11.25 -8.78 -7.27
N LEU A 153 10.04 -8.39 -7.68
CA LEU A 153 8.92 -9.31 -7.89
C LEU A 153 9.19 -10.29 -9.03
N GLU A 154 9.80 -9.83 -10.13
CA GLU A 154 10.11 -10.67 -11.31
C GLU A 154 10.99 -11.89 -10.98
N SER A 155 11.73 -11.83 -9.88
CA SER A 155 12.60 -12.93 -9.44
C SER A 155 11.87 -14.04 -8.69
N LEU A 156 10.61 -13.84 -8.32
CA LEU A 156 9.80 -14.81 -7.59
C LEU A 156 9.11 -15.81 -8.50
N THR A 157 8.94 -17.04 -8.02
CA THR A 157 8.14 -18.05 -8.71
C THR A 157 6.66 -17.70 -8.69
N THR A 158 6.22 -17.05 -7.62
CA THR A 158 4.83 -16.59 -7.34
C THR A 158 4.52 -15.18 -7.85
N HIS A 159 5.36 -14.63 -8.74
CA HIS A 159 5.24 -13.25 -9.19
C HIS A 159 3.88 -12.92 -9.83
N ARG A 160 3.27 -13.88 -10.53
CA ARG A 160 1.99 -13.67 -11.24
C ARG A 160 0.83 -13.56 -10.26
N GLU A 161 0.84 -14.41 -9.26
CA GLU A 161 -0.17 -14.52 -8.22
C GLU A 161 -0.16 -13.24 -7.36
N ILE A 162 1.03 -12.80 -6.97
CA ILE A 162 1.24 -11.55 -6.24
C ILE A 162 0.87 -10.34 -7.11
N LEU A 163 1.21 -10.34 -8.40
CA LEU A 163 0.82 -9.26 -9.32
C LEU A 163 -0.72 -9.16 -9.45
N GLN A 164 -1.42 -10.29 -9.57
CA GLN A 164 -2.89 -10.32 -9.60
C GLN A 164 -3.50 -9.78 -8.31
N LEU A 165 -2.87 -10.04 -7.16
CA LEU A 165 -3.27 -9.44 -5.89
C LEU A 165 -3.16 -7.91 -5.96
N PHE A 166 -2.04 -7.38 -6.42
CA PHE A 166 -1.85 -5.94 -6.56
C PHE A 166 -2.83 -5.30 -7.55
N GLU A 167 -3.15 -5.98 -8.66
CA GLU A 167 -4.16 -5.51 -9.62
C GLU A 167 -5.58 -5.46 -9.03
N LYS A 168 -5.87 -6.27 -8.00
CA LYS A 168 -7.14 -6.23 -7.27
C LYS A 168 -7.18 -5.17 -6.17
N MET A 169 -6.04 -4.83 -5.58
CA MET A 169 -5.93 -3.85 -4.50
C MET A 169 -5.75 -2.41 -5.01
N LEU A 170 -4.92 -2.22 -6.04
CA LEU A 170 -4.50 -0.91 -6.55
C LEU A 170 -5.37 -0.44 -7.73
N ARG A 171 -6.68 -0.31 -7.47
CA ARG A 171 -7.66 0.20 -8.44
C ARG A 171 -8.00 1.65 -8.14
N LEU A 172 -8.10 2.48 -9.19
CA LEU A 172 -8.50 3.88 -9.07
C LEU A 172 -9.88 4.00 -8.42
N ASP A 173 -10.89 3.37 -9.02
CA ASP A 173 -12.23 3.28 -8.43
C ASP A 173 -12.22 2.38 -7.18
N PRO A 174 -12.57 2.90 -6.00
CA PRO A 174 -12.63 2.10 -4.78
C PRO A 174 -13.62 0.93 -4.88
N HIS A 175 -14.70 1.04 -5.66
CA HIS A 175 -15.70 -0.03 -5.79
C HIS A 175 -15.18 -1.26 -6.55
N PHE A 176 -14.10 -1.11 -7.31
CA PHE A 176 -13.45 -2.22 -8.01
C PHE A 176 -12.30 -2.83 -7.21
N ARG A 177 -12.01 -2.34 -6.00
CA ARG A 177 -11.02 -2.97 -5.12
C ARG A 177 -11.62 -4.23 -4.50
N ALA A 178 -10.87 -5.32 -4.53
CA ALA A 178 -11.31 -6.55 -3.89
C ALA A 178 -11.29 -6.38 -2.36
N PRO A 179 -12.32 -6.89 -1.66
CA PRO A 179 -12.37 -6.77 -0.21
C PRO A 179 -11.41 -7.74 0.48
N ALA A 180 -11.08 -7.44 1.74
CA ALA A 180 -10.06 -8.16 2.50
C ALA A 180 -10.28 -9.68 2.59
N TRP A 181 -11.54 -10.13 2.74
CA TRP A 181 -11.85 -11.56 2.84
C TRP A 181 -11.60 -12.31 1.53
N VAL A 182 -11.85 -11.69 0.37
CA VAL A 182 -11.54 -12.29 -0.94
C VAL A 182 -10.04 -12.43 -1.11
N LEU A 183 -9.29 -11.38 -0.77
CA LEU A 183 -7.83 -11.38 -0.86
C LEU A 183 -7.22 -12.42 0.10
N HIS A 184 -7.75 -12.55 1.30
CA HIS A 184 -7.33 -13.56 2.27
C HIS A 184 -7.54 -14.99 1.73
N ASP A 185 -8.73 -15.28 1.19
CA ASP A 185 -9.05 -16.61 0.67
C ASP A 185 -8.18 -16.98 -0.54
N GLU A 186 -7.71 -16.01 -1.31
CA GLU A 186 -6.74 -16.26 -2.37
C GLU A 186 -5.32 -16.48 -1.83
N MET A 187 -4.95 -15.81 -0.74
CA MET A 187 -3.57 -15.79 -0.23
C MET A 187 -3.25 -16.86 0.83
N HIS A 188 -4.26 -17.46 1.46
CA HIS A 188 -4.07 -18.30 2.66
C HIS A 188 -3.22 -19.56 2.46
N GLU A 189 -2.96 -19.97 1.21
CA GLU A 189 -2.12 -21.14 0.88
C GLU A 189 -0.70 -20.78 0.44
N TYR A 190 -0.34 -19.49 0.37
CA TYR A 190 0.99 -19.08 -0.09
C TYR A 190 2.02 -19.09 1.03
N GLU A 191 3.09 -19.83 0.79
CA GLU A 191 4.32 -19.80 1.57
C GLU A 191 5.48 -19.40 0.67
N PHE A 192 6.32 -18.47 1.12
CA PHE A 192 7.53 -18.09 0.40
C PHE A 192 8.65 -19.10 0.65
N GLU A 193 9.36 -19.48 -0.40
CA GLU A 193 10.56 -20.29 -0.26
C GLU A 193 11.70 -19.51 0.42
N GLN A 194 12.64 -20.23 1.04
CA GLN A 194 13.80 -19.61 1.71
C GLN A 194 14.61 -18.69 0.78
N GLU A 195 14.74 -19.05 -0.49
CA GLU A 195 15.46 -18.24 -1.49
C GLU A 195 14.68 -16.98 -1.87
N GLU A 196 13.34 -17.07 -1.97
CA GLU A 196 12.45 -15.94 -2.23
C GLU A 196 12.48 -14.93 -1.06
N LEU A 197 12.56 -15.43 0.17
CA LEU A 197 12.69 -14.58 1.35
C LEU A 197 13.99 -13.76 1.35
N LYS A 198 15.06 -14.21 0.66
CA LYS A 198 16.29 -13.40 0.53
C LYS A 198 16.11 -12.17 -0.36
N VAL A 199 15.16 -12.23 -1.28
CA VAL A 199 14.80 -11.11 -2.15
C VAL A 199 13.95 -10.09 -1.38
N ILE A 200 13.02 -10.59 -0.57
CA ILE A 200 12.04 -9.78 0.16
C ILE A 200 12.68 -9.12 1.40
N LEU A 201 13.41 -9.91 2.18
CA LEU A 201 14.01 -9.47 3.44
C LEU A 201 15.20 -8.55 3.19
N GLN A 202 15.38 -7.60 4.11
CA GLN A 202 16.45 -6.63 4.03
C GLN A 202 17.83 -7.29 4.22
N PRO A 203 18.91 -6.76 3.62
CA PRO A 203 20.23 -7.38 3.66
C PRO A 203 20.80 -7.62 5.07
N TRP A 204 20.34 -6.85 6.07
CA TRP A 204 20.76 -6.97 7.47
C TRP A 204 19.92 -7.95 8.30
N TYR A 205 18.85 -8.53 7.75
CA TYR A 205 18.14 -9.61 8.42
C TYR A 205 19.00 -10.87 8.37
N ASP A 206 19.58 -11.22 9.52
CA ASP A 206 20.37 -12.43 9.68
C ASP A 206 19.46 -13.65 9.52
N GLN A 207 19.67 -14.38 8.42
CA GLN A 207 18.92 -15.58 8.04
C GLN A 207 19.12 -16.75 9.04
N SER A 208 20.12 -16.65 9.93
CA SER A 208 20.35 -17.62 11.01
C SER A 208 19.45 -17.39 12.23
N ILE A 209 18.83 -16.20 12.36
CA ILE A 209 17.87 -15.89 13.40
C ILE A 209 16.55 -16.58 13.04
N GLY A 210 16.12 -17.51 13.90
CA GLY A 210 15.10 -18.56 13.64
C GLY A 210 13.66 -18.15 13.30
N ILE A 211 13.45 -17.00 12.68
CA ILE A 211 12.20 -16.59 12.02
C ILE A 211 11.95 -17.52 10.82
N LEU A 212 13.01 -17.78 10.03
CA LEU A 212 12.95 -18.65 8.86
C LEU A 212 12.85 -20.14 9.20
N SER A 213 13.50 -20.60 10.28
CA SER A 213 13.46 -22.02 10.70
C SER A 213 12.14 -22.43 11.35
N LYS A 214 11.34 -21.48 11.85
CA LYS A 214 9.99 -21.75 12.39
C LYS A 214 8.90 -21.67 11.32
N ALA A 215 9.02 -20.75 10.35
CA ALA A 215 8.11 -20.67 9.21
C ALA A 215 8.13 -21.95 8.36
N ALA A 216 9.31 -22.55 8.17
CA ALA A 216 9.45 -23.80 7.41
C ALA A 216 9.20 -25.09 8.23
N GLY A 217 8.81 -25.00 9.51
CA GLY A 217 9.00 -26.13 10.44
C GLY A 217 8.00 -26.33 11.57
N LYS A 218 6.83 -25.66 11.60
CA LYS A 218 5.85 -25.93 12.66
C LYS A 218 4.42 -26.00 12.18
N ASP A 219 3.86 -27.21 12.33
CA ASP A 219 2.49 -27.47 12.78
C ASP A 219 2.01 -26.36 13.74
N ILE A 220 1.28 -25.38 13.20
CA ILE A 220 0.45 -24.51 14.02
C ILE A 220 -0.79 -25.32 14.36
N LYS A 221 -0.69 -26.14 15.43
CA LYS A 221 -1.87 -26.76 16.02
C LYS A 221 -2.85 -25.65 16.45
N ARG A 222 -4.05 -25.76 15.87
CA ARG A 222 -5.28 -25.02 16.21
C ARG A 222 -5.55 -24.99 17.71
#